data_AF-A0A927LWR5-F1
#
_entry.id   AF-A0A927LWR5-F1
#
_cell.length_a   1.000
_cell.length_b   1.000
_cell.length_c   1.000
_cell.angle_alpha   90.00
_cell.angle_beta   90.00
_cell.angle_gamma   90.00
#
_symmetry.space_group_name_H-M   'P 1'
#
loop_
_entity.id
_entity.type
_entity.pdbx_description
1 polymer ?
#
loop_
_entity_poly.entity_id
_entity_poly.type
_entity_poly.pdbx_seq_one_letter_code
_entity_poly.pdbx_strand_id
1 'polypeptide(L)'
;MYNKDTQIVETVSGQWLRFPNHFKKSTCLVELSNQISLNIDIKSGNVHIHKKDHNQVYQHIGDVFISASSNNQIQCHVFQTANSEMMDSVFSGLLQTGNGQSEETLEKEESA
;
A
#
# COMPACT_ATOMS: atom_id res chain seq x y z
N MET A 1 -7.26 -0.28 30.93
CA MET A 1 -5.83 -0.44 30.58
C MET A 1 -5.65 -1.78 29.90
N TYR A 2 -5.72 -1.85 28.57
CA TYR A 2 -5.33 -3.05 27.84
C TYR A 2 -3.91 -2.85 27.35
N ASN A 3 -2.94 -3.37 28.10
CA ASN A 3 -1.60 -3.54 27.56
C ASN A 3 -1.73 -4.62 26.48
N LYS A 4 -1.98 -4.21 25.23
CA LYS A 4 -1.98 -5.14 24.09
C LYS A 4 -0.58 -5.74 24.06
N ASP A 5 -0.50 -7.04 24.26
CA ASP A 5 0.70 -7.84 24.13
C ASP A 5 1.46 -7.47 22.84
N THR A 6 2.62 -6.82 22.98
CA THR A 6 3.45 -6.31 21.87
C THR A 6 4.86 -6.89 21.88
N GLN A 7 5.44 -7.03 20.70
CA GLN A 7 6.81 -7.46 20.48
C GLN A 7 7.64 -6.35 19.82
N ILE A 8 8.96 -6.42 19.99
CA ILE A 8 9.91 -5.51 19.36
C ILE A 8 10.66 -6.27 18.26
N VAL A 9 10.71 -5.70 17.06
CA VAL A 9 11.27 -6.35 15.86
C VAL A 9 12.26 -5.40 15.21
N GLU A 10 13.44 -5.94 14.89
CA GLU A 10 14.48 -5.20 14.18
C GLU A 10 14.20 -5.15 12.67
N THR A 11 14.37 -3.97 12.09
CA THR A 11 14.33 -3.70 10.65
C THR A 11 15.65 -4.10 9.98
N VAL A 12 15.68 -4.10 8.64
CA VAL A 12 16.92 -4.33 7.89
C VAL A 12 17.96 -3.22 8.04
N SER A 13 17.56 -2.03 8.49
CA SER A 13 18.45 -0.91 8.79
C SER A 13 18.90 -0.86 10.25
N GLY A 14 18.57 -1.86 11.07
CA GLY A 14 18.94 -1.93 12.49
C GLY A 14 18.05 -1.10 13.42
N GLN A 15 16.98 -0.48 12.91
CA GLN A 15 15.97 0.20 13.75
C GLN A 15 15.04 -0.81 14.41
N TRP A 16 14.57 -0.50 15.63
CA TRP A 16 13.69 -1.36 16.42
C TRP A 16 12.27 -0.81 16.46
N LEU A 17 11.30 -1.58 15.97
CA LEU A 17 9.90 -1.18 15.88
C LEU A 17 9.03 -2.06 16.78
N ARG A 18 7.91 -1.51 17.26
CA ARG A 18 6.93 -2.24 18.08
C ARG A 18 5.76 -2.70 17.24
N PHE A 19 5.41 -3.99 17.36
CA PHE A 19 4.30 -4.63 16.66
C PHE A 19 3.41 -5.43 17.62
N PRO A 20 2.18 -5.79 17.23
CA PRO A 20 1.37 -6.75 17.98
C PRO A 20 2.08 -8.11 18.13
N ASN A 21 1.85 -8.85 19.22
CA ASN A 21 2.49 -10.15 19.45
C ASN A 21 2.22 -11.23 18.38
N HIS A 22 1.18 -11.08 17.57
CA HIS A 22 0.89 -11.98 16.45
C HIS A 22 1.59 -11.57 15.15
N PHE A 23 2.31 -10.44 15.12
CA PHE A 23 3.09 -10.02 13.96
C PHE A 23 4.15 -11.06 13.61
N LYS A 24 4.30 -11.32 12.31
CA LYS A 24 5.32 -12.22 11.76
C LYS A 24 6.20 -11.43 10.82
N LYS A 25 7.48 -11.28 11.19
CA LYS A 25 8.49 -10.67 10.32
C LYS A 25 8.67 -11.57 9.09
N SER A 26 8.52 -10.97 7.91
CA SER A 26 8.82 -11.60 6.63
C SER A 26 10.32 -11.46 6.33
N THR A 27 10.71 -11.58 5.07
CA THR A 27 12.12 -11.52 4.68
C THR A 27 12.74 -10.15 4.94
N CYS A 28 12.03 -9.07 4.62
CA CYS A 28 12.55 -7.72 4.74
C CYS A 28 11.54 -6.85 5.47
N LEU A 29 11.97 -6.20 6.54
CA LEU A 29 11.19 -5.23 7.28
C LEU A 29 11.89 -3.88 7.19
N VAL A 30 11.22 -2.89 6.61
CA VAL A 30 11.76 -1.55 6.37
C VAL A 30 10.90 -0.52 7.08
N GLU A 31 11.52 0.45 7.75
CA GLU A 31 10.84 1.66 8.23
C GLU A 31 11.00 2.78 7.20
N LEU A 32 9.91 3.50 6.92
CA LEU A 32 9.90 4.69 6.08
C LEU A 32 9.69 5.95 6.94
N SER A 33 10.14 7.10 6.44
CA SER A 33 9.71 8.39 6.98
C SER A 33 8.18 8.49 6.87
N ASN A 34 7.51 9.04 7.89
CA ASN A 34 6.05 9.08 8.06
C ASN A 34 5.41 7.90 8.83
N GLN A 35 6.19 7.22 9.69
CA GLN A 35 5.66 6.21 10.61
C GLN A 35 4.99 5.03 9.88
N ILE A 36 5.51 4.70 8.70
CA ILE A 36 5.08 3.57 7.89
C ILE A 36 6.17 2.52 7.95
N SER A 37 5.79 1.24 8.00
CA SER A 37 6.71 0.14 7.81
C SER A 37 6.20 -0.83 6.75
N LEU A 38 7.13 -1.35 5.95
CA LEU A 38 6.86 -2.36 4.94
C LEU A 38 7.43 -3.70 5.40
N ASN A 39 6.57 -4.71 5.48
CA ASN A 39 6.97 -6.09 5.75
C ASN A 39 6.82 -6.90 4.46
N ILE A 40 7.95 -7.17 3.80
CA ILE A 40 8.05 -7.71 2.45
C ILE A 40 8.38 -9.20 2.52
N ASP A 41 7.54 -10.03 1.92
CA ASP A 41 7.83 -11.42 1.63
C ASP A 41 8.36 -11.55 0.20
N ILE A 42 9.65 -11.81 0.05
CA ILE A 42 10.30 -11.90 -1.27
C ILE A 42 9.87 -13.13 -2.08
N LYS A 43 9.34 -14.17 -1.43
CA LYS A 43 8.94 -15.40 -2.12
C LYS A 43 7.62 -15.20 -2.86
N SER A 44 6.71 -14.44 -2.24
CA SER A 44 5.38 -14.18 -2.79
C SER A 44 5.26 -12.83 -3.48
N GLY A 45 6.14 -11.86 -3.19
CA GLY A 45 5.99 -10.48 -3.67
C GLY A 45 4.92 -9.70 -2.90
N ASN A 46 4.39 -10.27 -1.80
CA ASN A 46 3.46 -9.58 -0.91
C ASN A 46 4.20 -8.57 -0.03
N VAL A 47 3.63 -7.38 0.08
CA VAL A 47 4.11 -6.31 0.94
C VAL A 47 2.99 -5.90 1.88
N HIS A 48 3.12 -6.22 3.16
CA HIS A 48 2.18 -5.78 4.17
C HIS A 48 2.59 -4.38 4.66
N ILE A 49 1.68 -3.41 4.54
CA ILE A 49 1.88 -2.03 4.97
C ILE A 49 1.35 -1.89 6.39
N HIS A 50 2.17 -1.30 7.25
CA HIS A 50 1.77 -0.97 8.61
C HIS A 50 1.99 0.52 8.89
N LYS A 51 1.15 1.08 9.75
CA LYS A 51 1.26 2.46 10.23
C LYS A 51 1.33 2.46 11.75
N LYS A 52 2.21 3.28 12.30
CA LYS A 52 2.31 3.48 13.74
C LYS A 52 1.06 4.17 14.29
N ASP A 53 0.47 3.60 15.33
CA ASP A 53 -0.66 4.17 16.04
C ASP A 53 -0.23 5.10 17.18
N HIS A 54 -1.21 5.68 17.89
CA HIS A 54 -0.97 6.55 19.03
C HIS A 54 -0.22 5.86 20.19
N ASN A 55 -0.25 4.53 20.27
CA ASN A 55 0.45 3.72 21.26
C ASN A 55 1.87 3.33 20.82
N GLN A 56 2.37 3.93 19.73
CA GLN A 56 3.68 3.63 19.15
C GLN A 56 3.80 2.21 18.59
N VAL A 57 2.67 1.55 18.28
CA VAL A 57 2.62 0.20 17.72
C VAL A 57 2.27 0.27 16.23
N TYR A 58 3.04 -0.41 15.38
CA TYR A 58 2.75 -0.51 13.95
C TYR A 58 1.61 -1.50 13.70
N GLN A 59 0.45 -0.97 13.29
CA GLN A 59 -0.75 -1.75 12.94
C GLN A 59 -0.82 -1.96 11.43
N HIS A 60 -1.31 -3.12 11.00
CA HIS A 60 -1.56 -3.40 9.59
C HIS A 60 -2.66 -2.49 9.04
N ILE A 61 -2.42 -1.89 7.87
CA ILE A 61 -3.39 -0.98 7.22
C ILE A 61 -3.69 -1.36 5.76
N GLY A 62 -3.00 -2.36 5.22
CA GLY A 62 -3.22 -2.81 3.86
C GLY A 62 -2.05 -3.60 3.30
N ASP A 63 -2.22 -4.04 2.06
CA ASP A 63 -1.31 -4.93 1.35
C ASP A 63 -1.06 -4.41 -0.06
N VAL A 64 0.16 -4.62 -0.55
CA VAL A 64 0.52 -4.42 -1.95
C VAL A 64 1.05 -5.73 -2.50
N PHE A 65 0.50 -6.18 -3.61
CA PHE A 65 1.00 -7.30 -4.37
C PHE A 65 1.68 -6.78 -5.63
N ILE A 66 2.96 -7.12 -5.80
CA ILE A 66 3.75 -6.72 -6.98
C ILE A 66 3.97 -7.98 -7.83
N SER A 67 3.49 -7.95 -9.07
CA SER A 67 3.71 -9.01 -10.05
C SER A 67 4.23 -8.46 -11.37
N ALA A 68 5.06 -9.22 -12.06
CA ALA A 68 5.48 -8.92 -13.42
C ALA A 68 4.68 -9.79 -14.40
N SER A 69 4.12 -9.16 -15.42
CA SER A 69 3.52 -9.88 -16.54
C SER A 69 4.56 -10.20 -17.61
N SER A 70 4.25 -11.13 -18.50
CA SER A 70 5.18 -11.67 -19.51
C SER A 70 5.73 -10.63 -20.50
N ASN A 71 5.15 -9.44 -20.56
CA ASN A 71 5.59 -8.33 -21.42
C ASN A 71 6.42 -7.27 -20.66
N ASN A 72 7.00 -7.63 -19.50
CA ASN A 72 7.76 -6.73 -18.62
C ASN A 72 6.95 -5.57 -18.03
N GLN A 73 5.62 -5.63 -18.05
CA GLN A 73 4.80 -4.67 -17.30
C GLN A 73 4.67 -5.12 -15.85
N ILE A 74 4.93 -4.18 -14.95
CA ILE A 74 4.72 -4.33 -13.51
C ILE A 74 3.25 -4.04 -13.21
N GLN A 75 2.62 -4.94 -12.49
CA GLN A 75 1.27 -4.79 -11.96
C GLN A 75 1.35 -4.70 -10.45
N CYS A 76 0.71 -3.68 -9.89
CA CYS A 76 0.62 -3.47 -8.45
C CYS A 76 -0.86 -3.51 -8.05
N HIS A 77 -1.23 -4.45 -7.20
CA HIS A 77 -2.56 -4.51 -6.61
C HIS A 77 -2.49 -4.00 -5.18
N VAL A 78 -3.29 -2.98 -4.87
CA VAL A 78 -3.34 -2.38 -3.52
C VAL A 78 -4.65 -2.76 -2.87
N PHE A 79 -4.57 -3.34 -1.68
CA PHE A 79 -5.71 -3.68 -0.84
C PHE A 79 -5.60 -2.87 0.44
N GLN A 80 -6.66 -2.17 0.81
CA GLN A 80 -6.70 -1.45 2.08
C GLN A 80 -7.46 -2.29 3.11
N THR A 81 -6.88 -2.46 4.28
CA THR A 81 -7.61 -3.04 5.41
C THR A 81 -8.54 -1.96 5.96
N ALA A 82 -9.85 -2.23 5.97
CA ALA A 82 -10.81 -1.34 6.61
C ALA A 82 -10.52 -1.31 8.12
N ASN A 83 -9.92 -0.23 8.61
CA ASN A 83 -9.82 -0.01 10.05
C ASN A 83 -11.22 0.20 10.61
N SER A 84 -11.58 -0.55 11.66
CA SER A 84 -12.91 -0.49 12.29
C SER A 84 -13.14 0.76 13.14
N GLU A 85 -12.35 1.82 12.99
CA GLU A 85 -12.50 3.05 13.75
C GLU A 85 -12.46 4.26 12.79
N MET A 86 -13.68 4.72 12.48
CA MET A 86 -14.06 5.98 11.81
C MET A 86 -13.78 6.12 10.29
N MET A 87 -14.87 6.02 9.53
CA MET A 87 -15.03 6.58 8.19
C MET A 87 -14.88 8.12 8.21
N ASP A 88 -14.16 8.64 7.22
CA ASP A 88 -14.56 9.75 6.31
C ASP A 88 -13.34 10.55 5.84
N SER A 89 -12.66 10.06 4.80
CA SER A 89 -12.43 10.83 3.58
C SER A 89 -11.77 9.92 2.54
N VAL A 90 -12.53 9.71 1.47
CA VAL A 90 -12.16 8.95 0.29
C VAL A 90 -11.03 9.70 -0.42
N PHE A 91 -9.79 9.21 -0.34
CA PHE A 91 -8.76 9.59 -1.30
C PHE A 91 -9.01 8.82 -2.61
N SER A 92 -9.99 9.29 -3.38
CA SER A 92 -10.03 9.08 -4.83
C SER A 92 -9.05 10.06 -5.45
N GLY A 93 -7.82 9.63 -5.69
CA GLY A 93 -6.84 10.51 -6.32
C GLY A 93 -5.53 9.84 -6.66
N LEU A 94 -5.51 9.19 -7.84
CA LEU A 94 -4.38 9.01 -8.78
C LEU A 94 -4.34 7.60 -9.40
N LEU A 95 -5.37 7.30 -10.20
CA LEU A 95 -5.15 6.57 -11.45
C LEU A 95 -5.71 7.46 -12.57
N GLN A 96 -4.91 8.44 -13.02
CA GLN A 96 -5.11 8.97 -14.36
C GLN A 96 -4.52 7.95 -15.33
N THR A 97 -5.38 7.06 -15.80
CA THR A 97 -5.16 6.35 -17.05
C THR A 97 -5.10 7.39 -18.16
N GLY A 98 -3.96 7.49 -18.84
CA GLY A 98 -3.81 8.31 -20.03
C GLY A 98 -4.70 7.76 -21.15
N ASN A 99 -5.92 8.31 -21.27
CA ASN A 99 -6.70 8.29 -22.50
C ASN A 99 -6.74 9.72 -23.04
N GLY A 100 -5.79 10.03 -23.93
CA GLY A 100 -5.88 11.20 -24.79
C GLY A 100 -6.67 10.83 -26.05
N GLN A 101 -7.99 11.03 -26.02
CA GLN A 101 -8.75 11.30 -27.24
C GLN A 101 -8.96 12.82 -27.32
N SER A 102 -8.48 13.43 -28.40
CA SER A 102 -8.97 14.72 -28.86
C SER A 102 -9.78 14.46 -30.13
N GLU A 103 -11.11 14.47 -29.99
CA GLU A 103 -12.04 14.77 -31.07
C GLU A 103 -12.20 16.30 -31.14
N GLU A 104 -12.07 16.88 -32.33
CA GLU A 104 -12.72 18.15 -32.67
C GLU A 104 -13.27 18.06 -34.11
N THR A 105 -14.51 17.57 -34.16
CA THR A 105 -15.71 18.15 -34.79
C THR A 105 -15.65 18.81 -36.18
N LEU A 106 -16.32 18.14 -37.13
CA LEU A 106 -17.16 18.57 -38.28
C LEU A 106 -16.79 19.80 -39.13
N GLU A 107 -16.80 19.61 -40.46
CA GLU A 107 -17.82 20.23 -41.34
C GLU A 107 -18.30 19.24 -42.41
N LYS A 108 -19.63 19.17 -42.56
CA LYS A 108 -20.35 18.51 -43.66
C LYS A 108 -20.39 19.44 -44.86
N GLU A 109 -20.21 18.93 -46.07
CA GLU A 109 -21.08 19.29 -47.19
C GLU A 109 -21.11 18.16 -48.23
N GLU A 110 -22.33 17.80 -48.64
CA GLU A 110 -22.71 16.70 -49.52
C GLU A 110 -23.14 17.29 -50.87
N SER A 111 -22.53 16.77 -51.94
CA SER A 111 -23.01 16.60 -53.33
C SER A 111 -23.81 17.69 -54.07
N ALA A 112 -23.24 18.12 -55.20
CA ALA A 112 -23.89 18.13 -56.52
C ALA A 112 -22.87 17.80 -57.61
#